data_AF-A0A955BAI4-F1
#
_entry.id   AF-A0A955BAI4-F1
#
_cell.length_a   1.000
_cell.length_b   1.000
_cell.length_c   1.000
_cell.angle_alpha   90.00
_cell.angle_beta   90.00
_cell.angle_gamma   90.00
#
_symmetry.space_group_name_H-M   'P 1'
#
loop_
_entity.id
_entity.type
_entity.pdbx_description
1 polymer ?
#
loop_
_entity_poly.entity_id
_entity_poly.type
_entity_poly.pdbx_seq_one_letter_code
_entity_poly.pdbx_strand_id
1 'polypeptide(L)' 'MTRSIGLAVQRGKSKSTRVSTVEQLEDRQLLTVVISEFLADNKTNLADVDGEYSDWIELTNNGAQDVDLSGW' A
#
# COMPACT_ATOMS: atom_id res chain seq x y z
N MET A 1 -27.07 -16.51 -45.85
CA MET A 1 -28.27 -16.75 -45.02
C MET A 1 -28.54 -15.48 -44.23
N THR A 2 -29.53 -14.70 -44.65
CA THR A 2 -29.86 -13.39 -44.05
C THR A 2 -31.05 -13.56 -43.13
N ARG A 3 -30.96 -13.05 -41.90
CA ARG A 3 -32.11 -12.89 -41.02
C ARG A 3 -32.11 -11.47 -40.45
N SER A 4 -33.02 -10.67 -41.00
CA SER A 4 -33.47 -9.42 -40.40
C SER A 4 -34.56 -9.75 -39.37
N ILE A 5 -34.52 -9.13 -38.19
CA ILE A 5 -35.69 -9.03 -37.33
C ILE A 5 -35.73 -7.60 -36.76
N GLY A 6 -36.84 -6.91 -37.00
CA GLY A 6 -37.16 -5.64 -36.36
C GLY A 6 -38.35 -5.85 -35.44
N LEU A 7 -38.31 -5.28 -34.23
CA LEU A 7 -39.48 -5.02 -33.40
C LEU A 7 -39.27 -3.72 -32.61
N ALA A 8 -40.31 -2.90 -32.57
CA ALA A 8 -40.27 -1.50 -32.15
C ALA A 8 -40.45 -1.27 -30.63
N VAL A 9 -39.75 -0.24 -30.15
CA VAL A 9 -40.08 0.78 -29.13
C VAL A 9 -40.83 0.37 -27.84
N GLN A 10 -40.14 0.55 -26.70
CA GLN A 10 -40.71 1.28 -25.55
C GLN A 10 -39.63 2.20 -24.95
N ARG A 11 -39.89 3.53 -24.97
CA ARG A 11 -39.05 4.53 -24.29
C ARG A 11 -39.36 4.49 -22.78
N GLY A 12 -38.46 3.91 -22.00
CA GLY A 12 -38.41 4.09 -20.55
C GLY A 12 -37.27 5.02 -20.17
N LYS A 13 -37.58 6.21 -19.65
CA LYS A 13 -36.60 7.06 -18.93
C LYS A 13 -36.38 6.49 -17.52
N SER A 14 -35.24 6.86 -16.91
CA SER A 14 -34.85 6.72 -15.48
C SER A 14 -34.10 5.43 -15.11
N LYS A 15 -32.93 5.42 -14.45
CA LYS A 15 -32.07 6.45 -13.84
C LYS A 15 -30.61 5.99 -14.01
N SER A 16 -29.70 6.90 -14.34
CA SER A 16 -28.26 6.61 -14.29
C SER A 16 -27.86 6.50 -12.82
N THR A 17 -27.79 5.28 -12.30
CA THR A 17 -26.97 5.01 -11.12
C THR A 17 -25.53 5.20 -11.57
N ARG A 18 -24.87 6.25 -11.09
CA ARG A 18 -23.42 6.39 -11.24
C ARG A 18 -22.79 5.18 -10.55
N VAL A 19 -22.36 4.21 -11.35
CA VAL A 19 -21.30 3.29 -10.93
C VAL A 19 -20.05 4.17 -10.84
N SER A 20 -19.74 4.65 -9.65
CA SER A 20 -18.44 5.21 -9.36
C SER A 20 -17.46 4.05 -9.38
N THR A 21 -16.86 3.78 -10.54
CA THR A 21 -15.63 3.01 -10.60
C THR A 21 -14.66 3.70 -9.66
N VAL A 22 -14.38 3.08 -8.51
CA VAL A 22 -13.30 3.51 -7.65
C VAL A 22 -12.05 3.09 -8.42
N GLU A 23 -11.44 4.04 -9.13
CA GLU A 23 -10.11 3.85 -9.70
C GLU A 23 -9.22 3.38 -8.55
N GLN A 24 -8.68 2.17 -8.66
CA GLN A 24 -7.73 1.65 -7.70
C GLN A 24 -6.54 2.59 -7.73
N LEU A 25 -6.46 3.47 -6.73
CA LEU A 25 -5.32 4.36 -6.57
C LEU A 25 -4.08 3.47 -6.49
N GLU A 26 -3.04 3.81 -7.25
CA GLU A 26 -1.76 3.13 -7.12
C GLU A 26 -1.37 3.09 -5.64
N ASP A 27 -0.98 1.90 -5.15
CA ASP A 27 -0.53 1.76 -3.77
C ASP A 27 0.51 2.85 -3.50
N ARG A 28 0.33 3.62 -2.41
CA ARG A 28 1.28 4.65 -2.02
C ARG A 28 2.61 3.98 -1.66
N GLN A 29 3.45 3.71 -2.67
CA GLN A 29 4.82 3.21 -2.50
C GLN A 29 5.78 4.30 -2.04
N LEU A 30 5.29 5.51 -1.74
CA LEU A 30 6.13 6.59 -1.22
C LEU A 30 6.44 6.32 0.26
N LEU A 31 7.69 5.88 0.49
CA LEU A 31 8.36 5.65 1.78
C LEU A 31 7.56 4.77 2.75
N THR A 32 7.38 3.50 2.39
CA THR A 32 6.79 2.50 3.29
C THR A 32 7.74 2.12 4.42
N VAL A 33 9.04 2.00 4.13
CA VAL A 33 10.07 1.78 5.17
C VAL A 33 10.59 3.13 5.65
N VAL A 34 10.49 3.37 6.96
CA VAL A 34 10.96 4.59 7.62
C VAL A 34 11.88 4.26 8.78
N ILE A 35 12.79 5.17 9.11
CA ILE A 35 13.52 5.12 10.39
C ILE A 35 12.57 5.65 11.47
N SER A 36 12.08 4.77 12.34
CA SER A 36 11.17 5.14 13.44
C SER A 36 11.92 5.58 14.71
N GLU A 37 13.14 5.10 14.90
CA GLU A 37 14.02 5.51 16.00
C GLU A 37 15.48 5.58 15.54
N PHE A 38 16.24 6.51 16.15
CA PHE A 38 17.66 6.69 15.92
C PHE A 38 18.37 6.91 17.26
N LEU A 39 19.23 5.97 17.67
CA LEU A 39 20.02 6.05 18.90
C LEU A 39 21.51 5.81 18.61
N ALA A 40 22.24 6.92 18.41
CA ALA A 40 23.68 6.91 18.10
C ALA A 40 24.60 7.12 19.31
N ASP A 41 24.06 7.09 20.53
CA ASP A 41 24.85 7.05 21.77
C ASP A 41 24.09 6.28 22.84
N ASN A 42 23.97 4.97 22.63
CA ASN A 42 23.26 4.10 23.55
C ASN A 42 24.11 3.86 24.81
N LYS A 43 23.58 4.24 25.98
CA LYS A 43 24.26 4.03 27.26
C LYS A 43 23.48 3.15 28.23
N THR A 44 22.19 2.92 27.98
CA THR A 44 21.27 2.35 28.97
C THR A 44 20.11 1.54 28.40
N ASN A 45 19.92 1.49 27.08
CA ASN A 45 18.75 0.84 26.49
C ASN A 45 19.05 -0.64 26.19
N LEU A 46 19.17 -0.99 24.91
CA LEU A 46 19.46 -2.35 24.46
C LEU A 46 20.95 -2.61 24.52
N ALA A 47 21.36 -3.56 25.37
CA ALA A 47 22.68 -4.17 25.28
C ALA A 47 22.61 -5.42 24.40
N ASP A 48 23.68 -5.72 23.68
CA ASP A 48 23.80 -6.96 22.92
C ASP A 48 24.12 -8.17 23.81
N VAL A 49 24.45 -9.30 23.18
CA VAL A 49 24.70 -10.59 23.88
C VAL A 49 25.94 -10.53 24.78
N ASP A 50 26.87 -9.64 24.48
CA ASP A 50 28.13 -9.44 25.20
C ASP A 50 27.99 -8.32 26.25
N GLY A 51 26.83 -7.66 26.30
CA GLY A 51 26.54 -6.57 27.24
C GLY A 51 26.98 -5.20 26.74
N GLU A 52 27.33 -5.06 25.46
CA GLU A 52 27.73 -3.79 24.86
C GLU A 52 26.52 -2.99 24.37
N TYR A 53 26.56 -1.67 24.55
CA TYR A 53 25.50 -0.77 24.12
C TYR A 53 25.87 -0.13 22.78
N SER A 54 25.61 -0.86 21.70
CA SER A 54 25.85 -0.38 20.34
C SER A 54 24.81 0.66 19.90
N ASP A 55 25.22 1.49 18.94
CA ASP A 55 24.33 2.37 18.19
C ASP A 55 23.34 1.53 17.37
N TRP A 56 22.11 2.01 17.25
CA TRP A 56 21.08 1.31 16.49
C TRP A 56 20.05 2.25 15.90
N ILE A 57 19.38 1.76 14.85
CA ILE A 57 18.24 2.40 14.22
C ILE A 57 17.08 1.41 14.19
N GLU A 58 15.86 1.91 14.33
CA GLU A 58 14.66 1.11 14.09
C GLU A 58 14.13 1.37 12.69
N LEU A 59 13.83 0.30 11.94
CA LEU A 59 13.13 0.39 10.67
C LEU A 59 11.70 -0.12 10.85
N THR A 60 10.72 0.71 10.48
CA THR A 60 9.30 0.33 10.46
C THR A 60 8.80 0.27 9.03
N ASN A 61 8.19 -0.85 8.65
CA ASN A 61 7.42 -0.97 7.42
C ASN A 61 5.96 -0.58 7.66
N ASN A 62 5.59 0.63 7.23
CA ASN A 62 4.22 1.16 7.26
C ASN A 62 3.37 0.70 6.07
N GLY A 63 3.93 -0.10 5.16
CA GLY A 63 3.24 -0.66 4.01
C GLY A 63 2.37 -1.86 4.35
N ALA A 64 1.44 -2.19 3.45
CA ALA A 64 0.59 -3.38 3.57
C ALA A 64 1.25 -4.66 3.04
N GLN A 65 2.45 -4.56 2.48
CA GLN A 65 3.21 -5.65 1.87
C GLN A 65 4.60 -5.73 2.48
N ASP A 66 5.17 -6.93 2.48
CA ASP A 66 6.56 -7.15 2.90
C ASP A 66 7.53 -6.41 1.96
N VAL A 67 8.63 -5.91 2.53
CA VAL A 67 9.69 -5.22 1.78
C VAL A 67 10.97 -6.05 1.86
N ASP A 68 11.53 -6.38 0.70
CA ASP A 68 12.84 -7.03 0.62
C ASP A 68 13.94 -6.00 0.88
N LEU A 69 14.79 -6.29 1.86
CA LEU A 69 15.96 -5.48 2.23
C LEU A 69 17.26 -6.03 1.66
N SER A 70 17.21 -7.09 0.84
CA SER A 70 18.40 -7.64 0.21
C SER A 70 19.16 -6.58 -0.61
N GLY A 71 20.49 -6.60 -0.53
CA GLY A 71 21.35 -5.65 -1.25
C GLY A 71 21.58 -4.31 -0.55
N TRP A 72 21.04 -4.12 0.65
CA TRP A 72 21.41 -3.06 1.60
C TRP A 72 22.17 -3.62 2.79
#